data_AF-A0A924X593-F1
#
_entry.id   AF-A0A924X593-F1
#
_cell.length_a   1.000
_cell.length_b   1.000
_cell.length_c   1.000
_cell.angle_alpha   90.00
_cell.angle_beta   90.00
_cell.angle_gamma   90.00
#
_symmetry.space_group_name_H-M   'P 1'
#
loop_
_entity.id
_entity.type
_entity.pdbx_description
1 polymer ?
#
loop_
_entity_poly.entity_id
_entity_poly.type
_entity_poly.pdbx_seq_one_letter_code
_entity_poly.pdbx_strand_id
1 'polypeptide(L)' 'MGALNLGAKYHYGAEATYLGEGDITDNPDGTITLSPRRSKTDLVLWQLGVSFAIPRNSRR' A
#
# COMPACT_ATOMS: atom_id res chain seq x y z
N MET A 1 32.17 12.25 9.22
CA MET A 1 31.16 12.71 8.24
C MET A 1 29.99 11.75 8.28
N GLY A 2 28.78 12.26 8.53
CA GLY A 2 27.55 11.47 8.51
C GLY A 2 26.55 12.03 7.50
N ALA A 3 25.53 11.25 7.17
CA ALA A 3 24.48 11.57 6.21
C ALA A 3 23.11 11.13 6.73
N LEU A 4 22.08 11.87 6.34
CA LEU A 4 20.66 11.52 6.52
C LEU A 4 20.09 11.12 5.16
N ASN A 5 19.39 9.99 5.12
CA ASN A 5 18.73 9.44 3.93
C ASN A 5 17.23 9.45 4.16
N LEU A 6 16.49 10.10 3.27
CA LEU A 6 15.03 10.15 3.27
C LEU A 6 14.54 9.64 1.92
N GLY A 7 13.54 8.77 1.92
CA GLY A 7 12.98 8.20 0.69
C GLY A 7 11.50 7.86 0.83
N ALA A 8 10.81 7.87 -0.30
CA ALA A 8 9.44 7.39 -0.40
C ALA A 8 9.28 6.63 -1.71
N LYS A 9 8.49 5.55 -1.67
CA LYS A 9 8.09 4.81 -2.87
C LYS A 9 6.59 4.64 -2.88
N TYR A 10 5.99 4.93 -4.02
CA TYR A 10 4.57 4.72 -4.25
C TYR A 10 4.39 3.45 -5.09
N HIS A 11 3.56 2.54 -4.62
CA HIS A 11 3.17 1.34 -5.34
C HIS A 11 1.69 1.46 -5.69
N TYR A 12 1.39 1.56 -6.99
CA TYR A 12 0.04 1.38 -7.51
C TYR A 12 -0.36 -0.06 -7.23
N GLY A 13 -1.37 -0.23 -6.38
CA GLY A 13 -1.85 -1.53 -5.98
C GLY A 13 -2.65 -2.21 -7.08
N ALA A 14 -3.18 -3.39 -6.74
CA ALA A 14 -4.20 -4.01 -7.55
C ALA A 14 -5.57 -3.41 -7.22
N GLU A 15 -6.46 -3.47 -8.20
CA GLU A 15 -7.86 -3.17 -8.05
C GLU A 15 -8.67 -4.42 -8.35
N ALA A 16 -9.64 -4.74 -7.50
CA ALA A 16 -10.55 -5.86 -7.71
C ALA A 16 -12.00 -5.40 -7.48
N THR A 17 -12.86 -5.79 -8.40
CA THR A 17 -14.31 -5.65 -8.27
C THR A 17 -14.94 -7.03 -8.24
N TYR A 18 -15.74 -7.30 -7.21
CA TYR A 18 -16.35 -8.61 -7.02
C TYR A 18 -17.72 -8.50 -6.35
N LEU A 19 -18.51 -9.58 -6.49
CA LEU A 19 -19.76 -9.79 -5.79
C LEU A 19 -19.53 -10.83 -4.70
N GLY A 20 -20.05 -10.60 -3.51
CA GLY A 20 -20.16 -11.59 -2.46
C GLY A 20 -21.60 -11.74 -1.99
N GLU A 21 -21.79 -12.51 -0.92
CA GLU A 21 -23.10 -12.71 -0.32
C GLU A 21 -23.76 -11.37 0.05
N GLY A 22 -25.03 -11.22 -0.33
CA GLY A 22 -25.83 -10.00 -0.12
C GLY A 22 -25.69 -8.92 -1.20
N ASP A 23 -24.74 -9.05 -2.14
CA ASP A 23 -24.54 -8.03 -3.18
C ASP A 23 -25.50 -8.17 -4.38
N ILE A 24 -26.31 -9.23 -4.39
CA ILE A 24 -27.34 -9.49 -5.39
C ILE A 24 -28.68 -9.48 -4.67
N THR A 25 -29.58 -8.58 -5.08
CA THR A 25 -30.94 -8.53 -4.58
C THR A 25 -31.91 -8.74 -5.72
N ASP A 26 -32.70 -9.81 -5.64
CA ASP A 26 -33.83 -10.04 -6.51
C ASP A 26 -35.02 -9.21 -6.00
N ASN A 27 -35.47 -8.27 -6.82
CA ASN A 27 -36.55 -7.38 -6.45
C ASN A 27 -37.91 -8.04 -6.79
N PRO A 28 -39.00 -7.70 -6.05
CA PRO A 28 -40.32 -8.27 -6.29
C PRO A 28 -40.92 -7.95 -7.67
N ASP A 29 -40.37 -6.94 -8.36
CA ASP A 29 -40.76 -6.51 -9.71
C ASP A 29 -40.04 -7.29 -10.83
N GLY A 30 -39.21 -8.27 -10.47
CA GLY A 30 -38.45 -9.10 -11.40
C GLY A 30 -37.12 -8.49 -11.86
N THR A 31 -36.72 -7.35 -11.31
CA THR A 31 -35.39 -6.75 -11.57
C THR A 31 -34.34 -7.29 -10.60
N ILE A 32 -33.06 -7.14 -10.96
CA ILE A 32 -31.92 -7.55 -10.12
C ILE A 32 -31.08 -6.32 -9.80
N THR A 33 -30.86 -6.05 -8.52
CA THR A 33 -29.92 -5.02 -8.06
C THR A 33 -28.57 -5.67 -7.77
N LEU A 34 -27.51 -5.14 -8.40
CA LEU A 34 -26.12 -5.53 -8.12
C LEU A 34 -25.43 -4.43 -7.32
N SER A 35 -24.78 -4.80 -6.22
CA SER A 35 -23.97 -3.91 -5.38
C SER A 35 -22.51 -4.37 -5.35
N PRO A 36 -21.73 -4.16 -6.44
CA PRO A 36 -20.36 -4.66 -6.52
C PRO A 36 -19.46 -4.00 -5.47
N ARG A 37 -18.66 -4.82 -4.79
CA ARG A 37 -17.62 -4.36 -3.89
C ARG A 37 -16.36 -4.02 -4.68
N ARG A 38 -15.70 -2.92 -4.31
CA ARG A 38 -14.43 -2.48 -4.89
C ARG A 38 -13.35 -2.49 -3.81
N SER A 39 -12.25 -3.17 -4.09
CA SER A 39 -11.07 -3.22 -3.23
C SER A 39 -9.86 -2.65 -3.97
N LYS A 40 -9.04 -1.88 -3.25
CA LYS A 40 -7.83 -1.25 -3.77
C LYS A 40 -6.69 -1.40 -2.75
N THR A 41 -5.50 -1.75 -3.22
CA THR A 41 -4.33 -2.05 -2.37
C THR A 41 -3.15 -1.10 -2.61
N ASP A 42 -3.42 0.19 -2.80
CA ASP A 42 -2.35 1.19 -2.96
C ASP A 42 -1.50 1.28 -1.69
N LEU A 43 -0.19 1.42 -1.87
CA LEU A 43 0.79 1.44 -0.78
C LEU A 43 1.81 2.56 -0.97
N VAL A 44 2.06 3.30 0.11
CA VAL A 44 3.19 4.22 0.21
C VAL A 44 4.19 3.69 1.23
N LEU A 45 5.43 3.49 0.80
CA LEU A 45 6.52 3.04 1.65
C LEU A 45 7.45 4.22 1.98
N TRP A 46 7.56 4.55 3.25
CA TRP A 46 8.44 5.61 3.76
C TRP A 46 9.75 5.03 4.28
N GLN A 47 10.87 5.68 3.97
CA GLN A 47 12.21 5.25 4.36
C GLN A 47 12.97 6.40 5.01
N LEU A 48 13.51 6.15 6.21
CA LEU A 48 14.35 7.06 6.98
C LEU A 48 15.61 6.31 7.41
N GLY A 49 16.79 6.85 7.12
CA GLY A 49 18.06 6.20 7.44
C GLY A 49 19.17 7.20 7.76
N VAL A 50 20.16 6.77 8.54
CA VAL A 50 21.35 7.57 8.87
C VAL A 50 22.61 6.79 8.55
N SER A 51 23.68 7.48 8.19
CA SER A 51 24.98 6.88 7.89
C SER A 51 26.07 7.70 8.54
N PHE A 52 27.10 7.06 9.08
CA PHE A 52 28.26 7.77 9.64
C PHE A 52 29.51 6.91 9.51
N ALA A 53 30.63 7.55 9.17
CA ALA A 53 31.92 6.89 9.13
C ALA A 53 32.45 6.69 10.56
N ILE A 54 32.84 5.46 10.90
CA ILE A 54 33.51 5.13 12.15
C ILE A 54 35.03 5.23 11.90
N PRO A 55 35.74 6.22 12.46
CA PRO A 55 37.18 6.32 12.29
C PRO A 55 37.88 5.15 12.98
N ARG A 56 38.81 4.50 12.27
CA ARG A 56 39.62 3.42 12.83
C ARG A 56 40.80 4.04 13.58
N ASN A 57 40.90 3.79 14.88
CA ASN A 57 42.00 4.30 15.68
C ASN A 57 43.31 3.61 15.26
N SER A 58 44.20 4.35 14.59
CA SER A 58 45.59 3.95 14.37
C SER A 58 46.37 4.17 15.67
N ARG A 59 46.26 3.24 16.61
CA ARG A 59 47.26 3.12 17.67
C ARG A 59 48.50 2.50 17.04
N ARG A 60 49.52 3.34 16.83
CA ARG A 60 50.89 2.94 16.52
C ARG A 60 51.74 3.16 17.75
#